data_AF-A0A3C0S6W9-F1
#
_entry.id   AF-A0A3C0S6W9-F1
#
_cell.length_a   1.000
_cell.length_b   1.000
_cell.length_c   1.000
_cell.angle_alpha   90.00
_cell.angle_beta   90.00
_cell.angle_gamma   90.00
#
_symmetry.space_group_name_H-M   'P 1'
#
loop_
_entity.id
_entity.type
_entity.pdbx_description
1 polymer ?
#
loop_
_entity_poly.entity_id
_entity_poly.type
_entity_poly.pdbx_seq_one_letter_code
_entity_poly.pdbx_strand_id
1 'polypeptide(L)'
;MKHNFGAGPCILPKEVFQQASEAVIDFNNTGLSILEISHRSKEFEAVIDEATQLVRELLAVPQGYSILFLQGGASLQFAMAPLNLLPEGGKAAYLDTGVWATKALKEAKKFGTVDVVASSIDKNYSYIPKGYAIPTDAAYFHYTANN
;
A
#
# COMPACT_ATOMS: atom_id res chain seq x y z
N MET A 1 32.47 6.61 -2.07
CA MET A 1 31.26 5.90 -1.62
C MET A 1 30.13 6.29 -2.57
N LYS A 2 29.34 5.34 -3.09
CA LYS A 2 28.17 5.67 -3.92
C LYS A 2 26.98 5.94 -2.99
N HIS A 3 26.30 7.06 -3.18
CA HIS A 3 25.05 7.37 -2.49
C HIS A 3 23.91 7.24 -3.49
N ASN A 4 22.83 6.53 -3.12
CA ASN A 4 21.64 6.36 -3.95
C ASN A 4 20.50 7.18 -3.35
N PHE A 5 20.03 8.19 -4.09
CA PHE A 5 18.90 9.05 -3.74
C PHE A 5 17.66 8.77 -4.62
N GLY A 6 17.59 7.59 -5.25
CA GLY A 6 16.46 7.20 -6.09
C GLY A 6 15.15 7.14 -5.30
N ALA A 7 14.08 7.64 -5.91
CA ALA A 7 12.75 7.71 -5.29
C ALA A 7 12.00 6.36 -5.27
N GLY A 8 12.48 5.36 -6.01
CA GLY A 8 11.86 4.05 -6.14
C GLY A 8 12.42 3.27 -7.34
N PRO A 9 12.93 2.03 -7.16
CA PRO A 9 13.10 1.33 -5.87
C PRO A 9 14.13 2.01 -4.96
N CYS A 10 13.87 2.00 -3.65
CA CYS A 10 14.72 2.63 -2.63
C CYS A 10 15.84 1.69 -2.16
N ILE A 11 16.79 2.22 -1.39
CA ILE A 11 17.84 1.42 -0.76
C ILE A 11 17.25 0.52 0.34
N LEU A 12 17.77 -0.71 0.44
CA LEU A 12 17.49 -1.62 1.54
C LEU A 12 18.72 -1.72 2.47
N PRO A 13 18.53 -1.98 3.79
CA PRO A 13 19.62 -2.28 4.70
C PRO A 13 20.47 -3.47 4.22
N LYS A 14 21.79 -3.42 4.47
CA LYS A 14 22.72 -4.47 4.01
C LYS A 14 22.42 -5.85 4.63
N GLU A 15 22.01 -5.86 5.89
CA GLU A 15 21.61 -7.07 6.61
C GLU A 15 20.44 -7.80 5.93
N VAL A 16 19.48 -7.06 5.36
CA VAL A 16 18.35 -7.64 4.61
C VAL A 16 18.85 -8.36 3.35
N PHE A 17 19.79 -7.76 2.62
CA PHE A 17 20.39 -8.43 1.46
C PHE A 17 21.13 -9.72 1.85
N GLN A 18 21.87 -9.68 2.97
CA GLN A 18 22.61 -10.84 3.44
C GLN A 18 21.66 -11.99 3.80
N GLN A 19 20.66 -11.73 4.65
CA GLN A 19 19.69 -12.74 5.08
C GLN A 19 18.84 -13.26 3.92
N ALA A 20 18.39 -12.38 3.01
CA ALA A 20 17.65 -12.81 1.84
C ALA A 20 18.50 -13.70 0.91
N SER A 21 19.79 -13.39 0.74
CA SER A 21 20.70 -14.23 -0.03
C SER A 21 20.91 -15.59 0.61
N GLU A 22 21.07 -15.65 1.94
CA GLU A 22 21.20 -16.91 2.68
C GLU A 22 19.93 -17.76 2.56
N ALA A 23 18.75 -17.15 2.70
CA ALA A 23 17.46 -17.81 2.55
C ALA A 23 17.20 -18.40 1.15
N VAL A 24 17.78 -17.81 0.11
CA VAL A 24 17.73 -18.38 -1.24
C VAL A 24 18.59 -19.64 -1.36
N ILE A 25 19.68 -19.75 -0.60
CA ILE A 25 20.56 -20.93 -0.62
C ILE A 25 20.02 -22.03 0.29
N ASP A 26 19.67 -21.69 1.53
CA ASP A 26 19.07 -22.60 2.51
C ASP A 26 18.23 -21.79 3.49
N PHE A 27 16.91 -21.89 3.35
CA PHE A 27 15.99 -21.18 4.21
C PHE A 27 15.94 -21.84 5.58
N ASN A 28 16.41 -21.11 6.60
CA ASN A 28 16.32 -21.52 8.00
C ASN A 28 16.89 -22.94 8.29
N ASN A 29 17.91 -23.37 7.56
CA ASN A 29 18.54 -24.70 7.67
C ASN A 29 17.56 -25.85 7.36
N THR A 30 16.56 -25.61 6.51
CA THR A 30 15.63 -26.65 6.05
C THR A 30 16.26 -27.53 4.97
N GLY A 31 17.40 -27.10 4.40
CA GLY A 31 18.00 -27.70 3.22
C GLY A 31 17.27 -27.37 1.92
N LEU A 32 16.31 -26.44 1.95
CA LEU A 32 15.50 -25.99 0.81
C LEU A 32 15.60 -24.48 0.64
N SER A 33 15.55 -24.01 -0.61
CA SER A 33 15.43 -22.57 -0.89
C SER A 33 14.06 -22.04 -0.46
N ILE A 34 13.98 -20.80 0.01
CA ILE A 34 12.69 -20.12 0.22
C ILE A 34 11.84 -20.08 -1.07
N LEU A 35 12.47 -20.17 -2.23
CA LEU A 35 11.81 -20.19 -3.55
C LEU A 35 11.24 -21.57 -3.93
N GLU A 36 11.60 -22.63 -3.21
CA GLU A 36 11.17 -24.02 -3.45
C GLU A 36 10.10 -24.47 -2.44
N ILE A 37 9.93 -23.72 -1.36
CA ILE A 37 8.99 -24.03 -0.29
C ILE A 37 7.56 -23.72 -0.74
N SER A 38 6.65 -24.66 -0.48
CA SER A 38 5.23 -24.48 -0.75
C SER A 38 4.64 -23.37 0.12
N HIS A 39 3.82 -22.49 -0.47
CA HIS A 39 3.07 -21.46 0.26
C HIS A 39 2.06 -22.00 1.29
N ARG A 40 1.85 -23.33 1.33
CA ARG A 40 0.96 -24.04 2.28
C ARG A 40 1.73 -24.88 3.30
N SER A 41 3.05 -24.80 3.27
CA SER A 41 3.89 -25.50 4.24
C SER A 41 3.91 -24.73 5.56
N LYS A 42 4.19 -25.41 6.67
CA LYS A 42 4.30 -24.77 7.98
C LYS A 42 5.44 -23.74 8.00
N GLU A 43 6.49 -24.02 7.25
CA GLU A 43 7.65 -23.16 7.08
C GLU A 43 7.25 -21.81 6.46
N PHE A 44 6.42 -21.80 5.41
CA PHE A 44 5.97 -20.55 4.79
C PHE A 44 4.81 -19.89 5.56
N GLU A 45 3.92 -20.66 6.18
CA GLU A 45 2.89 -20.12 7.09
C GLU A 45 3.54 -19.28 8.20
N ALA A 46 4.62 -19.78 8.81
CA ALA A 46 5.38 -19.05 9.81
C ALA A 46 5.94 -17.71 9.28
N VAL A 47 6.41 -17.65 8.02
CA VAL A 47 6.88 -16.39 7.41
C VAL A 47 5.76 -15.37 7.30
N ILE A 48 4.58 -15.79 6.84
CA ILE A 48 3.44 -14.88 6.68
C ILE A 48 2.88 -14.46 8.04
N ASP A 49 2.83 -15.36 9.01
CA ASP A 49 2.37 -15.05 10.37
C ASP A 49 3.30 -14.03 11.04
N GLU A 50 4.62 -14.25 10.98
CA GLU A 50 5.61 -13.31 11.51
C GLU A 50 5.53 -11.95 10.78
N ALA A 51 5.49 -11.94 9.45
CA ALA A 51 5.36 -10.70 8.69
C ALA A 51 4.07 -9.93 9.03
N THR A 52 2.96 -10.65 9.21
CA THR A 52 1.67 -10.07 9.61
C THR A 52 1.75 -9.46 11.01
N GLN A 53 2.36 -10.18 11.95
CA GLN A 53 2.57 -9.70 13.32
C GLN A 53 3.45 -8.45 13.34
N LEU A 54 4.57 -8.47 12.64
CA LEU A 54 5.50 -7.33 12.57
C LEU A 54 4.84 -6.09 11.98
N VAL A 55 4.02 -6.22 10.92
CA VAL A 55 3.25 -5.08 10.38
C VAL A 55 2.24 -4.56 11.40
N ARG A 56 1.55 -5.45 12.10
CA ARG A 56 0.58 -5.07 13.14
C ARG A 56 1.25 -4.30 14.27
N GLU A 57 2.39 -4.76 14.74
CA GLU A 57 3.16 -4.12 15.82
C GLU A 57 3.74 -2.79 15.36
N LEU A 58 4.43 -2.77 14.21
CA LEU A 58 5.13 -1.58 13.69
C LEU A 58 4.17 -0.42 13.40
N LEU A 59 3.00 -0.71 12.85
CA LEU A 59 2.01 0.30 12.49
C LEU A 59 0.89 0.46 13.54
N ALA A 60 0.98 -0.25 14.66
CA ALA A 60 -0.04 -0.28 15.72
C ALA A 60 -1.46 -0.54 15.15
N VAL A 61 -1.60 -1.51 14.24
CA VAL A 61 -2.87 -1.78 13.54
C VAL A 61 -3.94 -2.24 14.53
N PRO A 62 -5.08 -1.52 14.65
CA PRO A 62 -6.13 -1.85 15.62
C PRO A 62 -6.75 -3.24 15.41
N GLN A 63 -7.41 -3.74 16.46
CA GLN A 63 -8.29 -4.90 16.34
C GLN A 63 -9.45 -4.61 15.37
N GLY A 64 -9.94 -5.64 14.69
CA GLY A 64 -10.99 -5.51 13.66
C GLY A 64 -10.48 -5.14 12.26
N TYR A 65 -9.18 -4.90 12.09
CA TYR A 65 -8.54 -4.67 10.78
C TYR A 65 -7.73 -5.88 10.32
N SER A 66 -7.84 -6.17 9.03
CA SER A 66 -7.09 -7.23 8.33
C SER A 66 -5.84 -6.67 7.65
N ILE A 67 -4.76 -7.44 7.64
CA ILE A 67 -3.52 -7.16 6.90
C ILE A 67 -3.47 -8.10 5.71
N LEU A 68 -3.24 -7.57 4.52
CA LEU A 68 -3.22 -8.34 3.27
C LEU A 68 -1.91 -8.08 2.53
N PHE A 69 -1.28 -9.16 2.05
CA PHE A 69 -0.11 -9.10 1.16
C PHE A 69 -0.58 -9.39 -0.27
N LEU A 70 -0.62 -8.35 -1.12
CA LEU A 70 -1.20 -8.42 -2.46
C LEU A 70 -0.18 -8.09 -3.55
N GLN A 71 -0.26 -8.82 -4.66
CA GLN A 71 0.52 -8.52 -5.87
C GLN A 71 -0.08 -7.37 -6.69
N GLY A 72 0.68 -6.85 -7.66
CA GLY A 72 0.23 -5.84 -8.63
C GLY A 72 0.49 -4.38 -8.26
N GLY A 73 1.08 -4.13 -7.09
CA GLY A 73 1.51 -2.80 -6.66
C GLY A 73 0.38 -1.80 -6.44
N ALA A 74 0.74 -0.55 -6.06
CA ALA A 74 -0.23 0.48 -5.71
C ALA A 74 -1.17 0.86 -6.86
N SER A 75 -0.66 0.87 -8.10
CA SER A 75 -1.46 1.22 -9.28
C SER A 75 -2.64 0.27 -9.51
N LEU A 76 -2.48 -1.03 -9.26
CA LEU A 76 -3.60 -1.97 -9.32
C LEU A 76 -4.61 -1.69 -8.20
N GLN A 77 -4.12 -1.34 -7.00
CA GLN A 77 -4.99 -1.06 -5.86
C GLN A 77 -5.84 0.20 -6.04
N PHE A 78 -5.44 1.14 -6.90
CA PHE A 78 -6.29 2.27 -7.29
C PHE A 78 -7.59 1.84 -7.97
N ALA A 79 -7.61 0.70 -8.68
CA ALA A 79 -8.83 0.10 -9.23
C ALA A 79 -9.50 -0.86 -8.24
N MET A 80 -8.73 -1.62 -7.48
CA MET A 80 -9.29 -2.58 -6.52
C MET A 80 -10.06 -1.90 -5.38
N ALA A 81 -9.61 -0.75 -4.90
CA ALA A 81 -10.30 -0.02 -3.83
C ALA A 81 -11.75 0.33 -4.20
N PRO A 82 -12.06 1.04 -5.31
CA PRO A 82 -13.44 1.30 -5.70
C PRO A 82 -14.21 0.01 -6.04
N LEU A 83 -13.58 -0.99 -6.68
CA LEU A 83 -14.25 -2.26 -6.98
C LEU A 83 -14.76 -3.02 -5.75
N ASN A 84 -14.09 -2.87 -4.60
CA ASN A 84 -14.45 -3.58 -3.37
C ASN A 84 -15.22 -2.70 -2.37
N LEU A 85 -15.01 -1.38 -2.39
CA LEU A 85 -15.52 -0.47 -1.35
C LEU A 85 -16.61 0.49 -1.86
N LEU A 86 -16.74 0.68 -3.17
CA LEU A 86 -17.75 1.58 -3.74
C LEU A 86 -19.01 0.79 -4.12
N PRO A 87 -20.16 1.03 -3.47
CA PRO A 87 -21.41 0.41 -3.92
C PRO A 87 -21.83 0.96 -5.29
N GLU A 88 -22.67 0.22 -6.01
CA GLU A 88 -23.25 0.69 -7.27
C GLU A 88 -24.00 2.01 -7.06
N GLY A 89 -23.72 3.02 -7.91
CA GLY A 89 -24.24 4.38 -7.74
C GLY A 89 -23.67 5.15 -6.54
N GLY A 90 -22.70 4.58 -5.81
CA GLY A 90 -22.06 5.17 -4.66
C GLY A 90 -21.07 6.30 -4.99
N LYS A 91 -20.65 6.99 -3.93
CA LYS A 91 -19.70 8.10 -3.98
C LYS A 91 -18.51 7.84 -3.07
N ALA A 92 -17.30 8.19 -3.51
CA ALA A 92 -16.10 8.20 -2.68
C ALA A 92 -15.49 9.60 -2.60
N ALA A 93 -14.90 9.92 -1.46
CA ALA A 93 -14.23 11.20 -1.21
C ALA A 93 -12.71 11.06 -1.43
N TYR A 94 -12.09 12.03 -2.10
CA TYR A 94 -10.67 12.00 -2.45
C TYR A 94 -10.00 13.34 -2.14
N LEU A 95 -8.79 13.28 -1.61
CA LEU A 95 -7.90 14.43 -1.46
C LEU A 95 -6.84 14.42 -2.56
N ASP A 96 -6.79 15.45 -3.40
CA ASP A 96 -5.88 15.55 -4.55
C ASP A 96 -4.64 16.39 -4.25
N THR A 97 -3.60 15.76 -3.71
CA THR A 97 -2.39 16.44 -3.23
C THR A 97 -1.12 16.08 -3.99
N GLY A 98 -1.22 15.42 -5.15
CA GLY A 98 -0.05 15.05 -5.92
C GLY A 98 -0.32 14.01 -6.98
N VAL A 99 0.72 13.66 -7.74
CA VAL A 99 0.63 12.77 -8.92
C VAL A 99 -0.01 11.42 -8.58
N TRP A 100 0.27 10.85 -7.41
CA TRP A 100 -0.30 9.56 -7.02
C TRP A 100 -1.78 9.66 -6.64
N ALA A 101 -2.16 10.71 -5.90
CA ALA A 101 -3.56 10.98 -5.60
C ALA A 101 -4.38 11.23 -6.88
N THR A 102 -3.83 11.99 -7.83
CA THR A 102 -4.45 12.24 -9.13
C THR A 102 -4.62 10.95 -9.96
N LYS A 103 -3.68 10.01 -9.85
CA LYS A 103 -3.82 8.69 -10.50
C LYS A 103 -4.90 7.84 -9.83
N ALA A 104 -4.96 7.83 -8.50
CA ALA A 104 -5.96 7.09 -7.74
C ALA A 104 -7.38 7.59 -8.05
N LEU A 105 -7.61 8.92 -8.02
CA LEU A 105 -8.92 9.50 -8.34
C LEU A 105 -9.32 9.24 -9.80
N LYS A 106 -8.36 9.23 -10.74
CA LYS A 106 -8.65 8.97 -12.16
C LYS A 106 -9.17 7.55 -12.36
N GLU A 107 -8.62 6.59 -11.62
CA GLU A 107 -9.07 5.19 -11.67
C GLU A 107 -10.45 5.04 -11.05
N ALA A 108 -10.68 5.64 -9.88
CA ALA A 108 -11.97 5.57 -9.19
C ALA A 108 -13.15 6.16 -9.98
N LYS A 109 -12.92 7.21 -10.77
CA LYS A 109 -13.94 7.81 -11.66
C LYS A 109 -14.50 6.83 -12.71
N LYS A 110 -13.83 5.70 -12.96
CA LYS A 110 -14.35 4.67 -13.88
C LYS A 110 -15.44 3.79 -13.26
N PHE A 111 -15.55 3.79 -11.92
CA PHE A 111 -16.41 2.88 -11.17
C PHE A 111 -17.58 3.58 -10.46
N GLY A 112 -17.51 4.90 -10.27
CA GLY A 112 -18.61 5.66 -9.67
C GLY A 112 -18.27 7.13 -9.46
N THR A 113 -19.01 7.80 -8.57
CA THR A 113 -18.84 9.23 -8.32
C THR A 113 -17.65 9.47 -7.39
N VAL A 114 -16.79 10.42 -7.77
CA VAL A 114 -15.66 10.87 -6.96
C VAL A 114 -15.87 12.33 -6.58
N ASP A 115 -15.89 12.59 -5.28
CA ASP A 115 -15.92 13.93 -4.70
C ASP A 115 -14.50 14.35 -4.30
N VAL A 116 -13.97 15.39 -4.94
CA VAL A 116 -12.64 15.91 -4.60
C VAL A 116 -12.80 16.96 -3.52
N VAL A 117 -12.58 16.55 -2.27
CA VAL A 117 -12.90 17.38 -1.09
C VAL A 117 -11.93 18.55 -0.91
N ALA A 118 -10.70 18.42 -1.43
CA ALA A 118 -9.75 19.49 -1.60
C ALA A 118 -8.64 19.08 -2.58
N SER A 119 -7.94 20.07 -3.13
CA SER A 119 -6.77 19.88 -3.97
C SER A 119 -5.71 20.95 -3.68
N SER A 120 -4.43 20.61 -3.86
CA SER A 120 -3.33 21.59 -3.86
C SER A 120 -2.72 21.83 -5.25
N ILE A 121 -3.43 21.40 -6.30
CA ILE A 121 -3.01 21.59 -7.70
C ILE A 121 -2.81 23.07 -8.05
N ASP A 122 -3.53 23.99 -7.40
CA ASP A 122 -3.44 25.44 -7.60
C ASP A 122 -2.05 26.02 -7.29
N LYS A 123 -1.26 25.34 -6.45
CA LYS A 123 0.15 25.66 -6.18
C LYS A 123 1.08 24.50 -6.53
N ASN A 124 0.75 23.75 -7.59
CA ASN A 124 1.58 22.65 -8.08
C ASN A 124 1.93 21.63 -6.96
N TYR A 125 0.94 21.31 -6.12
CA TYR A 125 1.04 20.34 -5.02
C TYR A 125 2.07 20.68 -3.94
N SER A 126 2.41 21.96 -3.76
CA SER A 126 3.42 22.41 -2.78
C SER A 126 2.92 22.54 -1.33
N TYR A 127 1.68 22.16 -1.04
CA TYR A 127 1.10 22.20 0.30
C TYR A 127 0.01 21.14 0.47
N ILE A 128 -0.40 20.91 1.73
CA ILE A 128 -1.53 20.04 2.07
C ILE A 128 -2.73 20.92 2.45
N PRO A 129 -3.85 20.88 1.70
CA PRO A 129 -5.05 21.65 2.01
C PRO A 129 -5.58 21.35 3.42
N LYS A 130 -6.20 22.34 4.05
CA LYS A 130 -6.79 22.26 5.39
C LYS A 130 -8.24 22.74 5.36
N GLY A 131 -9.03 22.36 6.37
CA GLY A 131 -10.41 22.85 6.54
C GLY A 131 -11.43 22.25 5.58
N TYR A 132 -11.09 21.16 4.86
CA TYR A 132 -12.07 20.40 4.08
C TYR A 132 -12.88 19.47 5.00
N ALA A 133 -14.12 19.20 4.60
CA ALA A 133 -14.98 18.24 5.25
C ALA A 133 -15.07 16.96 4.40
N ILE A 134 -15.12 15.81 5.07
CA ILE A 134 -15.38 14.53 4.41
C ILE A 134 -16.91 14.33 4.39
N PRO A 135 -17.54 14.16 3.22
CA PRO A 135 -18.98 13.91 3.13
C PRO A 135 -19.36 12.65 3.93
N THR A 136 -20.44 12.74 4.72
CA THR A 136 -20.92 11.62 5.53
C THR A 136 -21.59 10.51 4.70
N ASP A 137 -21.92 10.81 3.44
CA ASP A 137 -22.50 9.88 2.46
C ASP A 137 -21.43 9.26 1.55
N ALA A 138 -20.14 9.54 1.76
CA ALA A 138 -19.06 8.88 1.04
C ALA A 138 -18.84 7.46 1.59
N ALA A 139 -18.75 6.48 0.71
CA ALA A 139 -18.47 5.09 1.06
C ALA A 139 -17.07 4.92 1.69
N TYR A 140 -16.10 5.72 1.22
CA TYR A 140 -14.77 5.82 1.82
C TYR A 140 -14.11 7.16 1.49
N PHE A 141 -13.08 7.50 2.27
CA PHE A 141 -12.17 8.61 2.01
C PHE A 141 -10.79 8.08 1.62
N HIS A 142 -10.26 8.55 0.51
CA HIS A 142 -8.92 8.22 0.03
C HIS A 142 -8.00 9.44 0.11
N TYR A 143 -6.86 9.27 0.78
CA TYR A 143 -5.75 10.21 0.75
C TYR A 143 -4.46 9.45 0.49
N THR A 144 -3.54 10.07 -0.23
CA THR A 144 -2.22 9.51 -0.50
C THR A 144 -1.19 10.21 0.39
N ALA A 145 -0.56 9.45 1.28
CA ALA A 145 0.33 9.99 2.32
C ALA A 145 1.75 10.33 1.83
N ASN A 146 2.16 9.81 0.67
CA ASN A 146 3.51 9.90 0.13
C ASN A 146 3.61 10.78 -1.13
N ASN A 147 2.85 11.87 -1.17
CA ASN A 147 2.94 12.89 -2.23
C ASN A 147 4.07 13.88 -1.97
#